data_AF-B1HT47-F1
#
_entry.id   AF-B1HT47-F1
#
_cell.length_a   1.000
_cell.length_b   1.000
_cell.length_c   1.000
_cell.angle_alpha   90.00
_cell.angle_beta   90.00
_cell.angle_gamma   90.00
#
_symmetry.space_group_name_H-M   'P 1'
#
loop_
_entity.id
_entity.type
_entity.pdbx_description
1 polymer ?
#
loop_
_entity_poly.entity_id
_entity_poly.type
_entity_poly.pdbx_seq_one_letter_code
_entity_poly.pdbx_strand_id
1 'polypeptide(L)'
;MFYKGTEGWHWLDAMYFAVVSLIPTGVETGLYPTTSFSKIFTMIYLIVGTGVMFIMLLTLGRSIVDFSLNEEEAVAVKKRLKK
;
A
#
# COMPACT_ATOMS: atom_id res chain seq x y z
N MET A 1 -17.99 1.21 -3.38
CA MET A 1 -19.25 1.97 -3.50
C MET A 1 -19.19 3.05 -4.59
N PHE A 2 -18.20 3.97 -4.57
CA PHE A 2 -18.12 5.09 -5.53
C PHE A 2 -18.11 4.65 -7.00
N TYR A 3 -17.13 3.81 -7.41
CA TYR A 3 -17.00 3.37 -8.81
C TYR A 3 -18.19 2.53 -9.31
N LYS A 4 -18.88 1.79 -8.44
CA LYS A 4 -20.12 1.10 -8.83
C LYS A 4 -21.24 2.09 -9.19
N GLY A 5 -21.35 3.21 -8.46
CA GLY A 5 -22.37 4.22 -8.71
C GLY A 5 -22.07 5.10 -9.92
N THR A 6 -20.81 5.41 -10.19
CA THR A 6 -20.40 6.33 -11.27
C THR A 6 -20.05 5.63 -12.58
N GLU A 7 -19.45 4.43 -12.51
CA GLU A 7 -18.98 3.69 -13.69
C GLU A 7 -19.79 2.39 -13.93
N GLY A 8 -20.73 2.04 -13.04
CA GLY A 8 -21.56 0.85 -13.17
C GLY A 8 -20.84 -0.48 -12.92
N TRP A 9 -19.60 -0.44 -12.44
CA TRP A 9 -18.79 -1.64 -12.23
C TRP A 9 -19.36 -2.58 -11.17
N HIS A 10 -19.06 -3.88 -11.30
CA HIS A 10 -19.39 -4.85 -10.26
C HIS A 10 -18.66 -4.48 -8.95
N TRP A 11 -19.27 -4.82 -7.81
CA TRP A 11 -18.73 -4.43 -6.49
C TRP A 11 -17.31 -4.92 -6.26
N LEU A 12 -17.02 -6.14 -6.72
CA LEU A 12 -15.70 -6.75 -6.59
C LEU A 12 -14.67 -6.01 -7.44
N ASP A 13 -14.99 -5.72 -8.71
CA ASP A 13 -14.12 -5.03 -9.66
C ASP A 13 -13.79 -3.61 -9.20
N ALA A 14 -14.79 -2.91 -8.66
CA ALA A 14 -14.61 -1.58 -8.07
C ALA A 14 -13.67 -1.58 -6.85
N MET A 15 -13.75 -2.61 -6.00
CA MET A 15 -12.85 -2.77 -4.86
C MET A 15 -11.45 -3.18 -5.32
N TYR A 16 -11.36 -4.10 -6.28
CA TYR A 16 -10.10 -4.54 -6.87
C TYR A 16 -9.34 -3.37 -7.49
N PHE A 17 -10.00 -2.55 -8.32
CA PHE A 17 -9.41 -1.33 -8.87
C PHE A 17 -8.91 -0.38 -7.78
N ALA A 18 -9.73 -0.10 -6.76
CA ALA A 18 -9.35 0.82 -5.69
C ALA A 18 -8.07 0.34 -4.96
N VAL A 19 -8.02 -0.92 -4.56
CA VAL A 19 -6.86 -1.50 -3.85
C VAL A 19 -5.63 -1.50 -4.75
N VAL A 20 -5.74 -2.04 -5.97
CA VAL A 20 -4.59 -2.14 -6.89
C VAL A 20 -4.06 -0.77 -7.29
N SER A 21 -4.92 0.24 -7.41
CA SER A 21 -4.50 1.59 -7.78
C SER A 21 -3.65 2.30 -6.71
N LEU A 22 -3.79 1.93 -5.43
CA LEU A 22 -2.99 2.48 -4.33
C LEU A 22 -1.69 1.73 -4.10
N ILE A 23 -1.63 0.46 -4.50
CA ILE A 23 -0.42 -0.32 -4.39
C ILE A 23 0.44 0.07 -5.60
N PRO A 24 1.73 0.38 -5.41
CA PRO A 24 2.68 0.59 -6.52
C PRO A 24 3.02 -0.75 -7.20
N THR A 25 1.99 -1.46 -7.64
CA THR A 25 2.03 -2.67 -8.45
C THR A 25 1.78 -2.24 -9.89
N GLY A 26 2.69 -2.53 -10.81
CA GLY A 26 2.48 -2.34 -12.26
C GLY A 26 1.44 -3.28 -12.87
N VAL A 27 0.42 -3.67 -12.09
CA VAL A 27 -0.64 -4.59 -12.50
C VAL A 27 -1.72 -3.79 -13.23
N GLU A 28 -1.90 -4.12 -14.51
CA GLU A 28 -2.98 -3.57 -15.30
C GLU A 28 -4.29 -4.30 -14.99
N THR A 29 -5.29 -3.58 -14.49
CA THR A 29 -6.60 -4.15 -14.15
C THR A 29 -7.57 -4.17 -15.33
N GLY A 30 -7.22 -3.51 -16.44
CA GLY A 30 -8.13 -3.27 -17.57
C GLY A 30 -9.29 -2.30 -17.24
N LEU A 31 -9.39 -1.84 -16.01
CA LEU A 31 -10.44 -0.96 -15.50
C LEU A 31 -9.87 0.44 -15.32
N TYR A 32 -10.50 1.45 -15.92
CA TYR A 32 -10.10 2.83 -15.78
C TYR A 32 -11.32 3.76 -15.74
N PRO A 33 -11.29 4.82 -14.91
CA PRO A 33 -12.38 5.78 -14.84
C PRO A 33 -12.63 6.43 -16.21
N THR A 34 -13.83 6.25 -16.76
CA THR A 34 -14.20 6.79 -18.08
C THR A 34 -14.85 8.17 -17.96
N THR A 35 -15.59 8.42 -16.88
CA THR A 35 -16.31 9.67 -16.64
C THR A 35 -15.41 10.79 -16.09
N SER A 36 -15.70 12.04 -16.45
CA SER A 36 -14.89 13.20 -16.00
C SER A 36 -14.89 13.35 -14.47
N PHE A 37 -16.01 13.05 -13.82
CA PHE A 37 -16.13 13.13 -12.37
C PHE A 37 -15.32 12.05 -11.65
N SER A 38 -15.37 10.80 -12.13
CA SER A 38 -14.60 9.71 -11.53
C SER A 38 -13.10 9.91 -11.71
N LYS A 39 -12.65 10.52 -12.81
CA LYS A 39 -11.24 10.90 -13.02
C LYS A 39 -10.75 11.89 -11.97
N ILE A 40 -11.49 12.98 -11.72
CA ILE A 40 -11.11 13.99 -10.72
C ILE A 40 -11.06 13.37 -9.32
N PHE A 41 -12.08 12.58 -8.96
CA PHE A 41 -12.07 11.85 -7.69
C PHE A 41 -10.86 10.92 -7.57
N THR A 42 -10.58 10.16 -8.63
CA THR A 42 -9.45 9.21 -8.65
C THR A 42 -8.12 9.94 -8.52
N MET A 43 -7.94 11.13 -9.11
CA MET A 43 -6.72 11.92 -8.92
C MET A 43 -6.50 12.32 -7.45
N ILE A 44 -7.54 12.81 -6.78
CA ILE A 44 -7.46 13.20 -5.35
C ILE A 44 -7.22 11.97 -4.47
N TYR A 45 -7.95 10.89 -4.73
CA TYR A 45 -7.76 9.60 -4.06
C TYR A 45 -6.33 9.09 -4.22
N LEU A 46 -5.80 9.21 -5.43
CA LEU A 46 -4.40 9.05 -5.85
C LEU A 46 -3.42 9.65 -4.84
N ILE A 47 -3.45 10.97 -4.82
CA ILE A 47 -2.51 11.81 -4.08
C ILE A 47 -2.56 11.49 -2.58
N VAL A 48 -3.76 11.38 -2.01
CA VAL A 48 -3.93 11.15 -0.57
C VAL A 48 -3.58 9.71 -0.19
N GLY A 49 -4.13 8.73 -0.92
CA GLY A 49 -4.00 7.32 -0.58
C GLY A 49 -2.58 6.79 -0.77
N THR A 50 -1.89 7.22 -1.84
CA THR A 50 -0.49 6.84 -2.06
C THR A 50 0.42 7.35 -0.95
N GLY A 51 0.19 8.57 -0.44
CA GLY A 51 0.93 9.10 0.71
C GLY A 51 0.78 8.24 1.97
N VAL A 52 -0.46 7.84 2.28
CA VAL A 52 -0.75 6.93 3.41
C VAL A 52 -0.07 5.57 3.22
N MET A 53 -0.15 5.00 2.01
CA MET A 53 0.52 3.74 1.69
C MET A 53 2.03 3.81 1.85
N PHE A 54 2.68 4.89 1.42
CA PHE A 54 4.12 5.07 1.62
C PHE A 54 4.50 5.14 3.09
N ILE A 55 3.75 5.86 3.92
CA ILE A 55 3.99 5.93 5.37
C ILE A 55 3.89 4.53 5.99
N MET A 56 2.89 3.75 5.60
CA MET A 56 2.72 2.37 6.05
C MET A 56 3.92 1.49 5.66
N LEU A 57 4.35 1.55 4.40
CA LEU A 57 5.52 0.79 3.91
C LEU A 57 6.81 1.18 4.64
N LEU A 58 7.05 2.47 4.87
CA LEU A 58 8.22 2.95 5.61
C LEU A 58 8.20 2.48 7.06
N THR A 59 7.04 2.49 7.71
CA THR A 59 6.88 2.02 9.09
C THR A 59 7.15 0.53 9.20
N LEU A 60 6.62 -0.27 8.27
CA LEU A 60 6.89 -1.71 8.20
C LEU A 60 8.37 -1.98 7.92
N GLY A 61 8.97 -1.27 6.96
CA GLY A 61 10.39 -1.39 6.64
C GLY A 61 11.29 -1.11 7.85
N ARG A 62 11.01 -0.04 8.60
CA ARG A 62 11.74 0.26 9.85
C ARG A 62 11.57 -0.84 10.88
N SER A 63 10.34 -1.32 11.09
CA SER A 63 10.09 -2.41 12.04
C SER A 63 10.85 -3.69 11.70
N ILE A 64 11.03 -4.00 10.41
CA ILE A 64 11.80 -5.16 9.95
C ILE A 64 13.30 -4.95 10.18
N VAL A 65 13.82 -3.76 9.85
CA VAL A 65 15.24 -3.43 10.07
C VAL A 65 15.58 -3.43 11.56
N ASP A 66 14.78 -2.78 12.40
CA ASP A 66 15.00 -2.72 13.85
C ASP A 66 14.95 -4.12 14.48
N PHE A 67 14.08 -5.00 14.00
CA PHE A 67 14.05 -6.40 14.44
C PHE A 67 15.36 -7.14 14.12
N SER A 68 15.90 -6.95 12.92
CA SER A 68 17.17 -7.58 12.51
C SER A 68 18.37 -7.09 13.32
N LEU A 69 18.43 -5.80 13.65
CA LEU A 69 19.51 -5.23 14.47
C LEU A 69 19.47 -5.74 15.92
N ASN A 70 18.28 -5.78 16.52
CA ASN A 70 18.10 -6.29 17.88
C ASN A 70 18.51 -7.77 18.00
N GLU A 71 18.26 -8.58 16.97
CA GLU A 71 18.66 -9.99 16.94
C GLU A 71 20.19 -10.14 16.89
N GLU A 72 20.88 -9.35 16.06
CA GLU A 72 22.35 -9.35 15.99
C GLU A 72 22.99 -8.91 17.31
N GLU A 73 22.49 -7.85 17.94
CA GLU A 73 22.99 -7.39 19.24
C GLU A 73 22.80 -8.45 20.34
N ALA A 74 21.63 -9.10 20.39
CA ALA A 74 21.34 -10.15 21.37
C ALA A 74 22.27 -11.36 21.20
N VAL A 75 22.62 -11.72 19.97
CA VAL A 75 23.58 -12.79 19.67
C VAL A 75 24.99 -12.38 20.08
N ALA A 76 25.41 -11.15 19.79
CA ALA A 76 26.73 -10.63 20.15
C ALA A 76 26.95 -10.60 21.67
N VAL A 77 25.96 -10.16 22.44
CA VAL A 77 26.01 -10.12 23.91
C VAL A 77 26.13 -11.54 24.49
N LYS A 78 25.31 -12.50 24.02
CA LYS A 78 25.39 -13.91 24.45
C LYS A 78 26.76 -14.52 24.18
N LYS A 79 27.41 -14.17 23.08
CA LYS A 79 28.76 -14.65 22.74
C LYS A 79 29.83 -14.08 23.68
N ARG A 80 29.71 -12.82 24.10
CA ARG A 80 30.63 -12.19 25.06
C ARG A 80 30.50 -12.76 26.47
N LEU A 81 29.28 -13.13 26.90
CA LEU A 81 29.03 -13.70 28.24
C LEU A 81 29.47 -15.17 28.39
N LYS A 82 29.68 -15.89 27.28
CA LYS A 82 30.13 -17.29 27.27
C LYS A 82 31.66 -17.45 27.16
N LYS A 83 32.41 -16.36 27.12
CA LYS A 83 33.86 -16.33 26.99
C LYS A 83 34.49 -15.94 28.31
#